data_AF-A0AB74M4X6-F1
#
_entry.id   AF-A0AB74M4X6-F1
#
_cell.length_a   1.000
_cell.length_b   1.000
_cell.length_c   1.000
_cell.angle_alpha   90.00
_cell.angle_beta   90.00
_cell.angle_gamma   90.00
#
_symmetry.space_group_name_H-M   'P 1'
#
loop_
_entity.id
_entity.type
_entity.pdbx_description
1 polymer ?
#
loop_
_entity_poly.entity_id
_entity_poly.type
_entity_poly.pdbx_seq_one_letter_code
_entity_poly.pdbx_strand_id
1 'polypeptide(L)'
;MMPSRAAASLRRSSIVAAAAFAIVLPGALSASAESCRAAVGARQAERLVERCMSVSPATHPPCNADNACALIESEIARGCGMIDDGTAPSFCRDD
;
A
#
# COMPACT_ATOMS: atom_id res chain seq x y z
N MET A 1 26.49 62.03 -25.80
CA MET A 1 25.65 61.50 -26.91
C MET A 1 24.89 60.26 -26.43
N MET A 2 23.56 60.30 -26.46
CA MET A 2 22.69 59.10 -26.64
C MET A 2 22.44 58.92 -28.15
N PRO A 3 22.12 57.70 -28.62
CA PRO A 3 20.71 57.29 -28.76
C PRO A 3 20.47 55.88 -28.17
N SER A 4 19.43 55.61 -27.38
CA SER A 4 17.98 55.46 -27.67
C SER A 4 17.55 54.09 -28.23
N ARG A 5 16.73 53.40 -27.38
CA ARG A 5 15.54 52.57 -27.67
C ARG A 5 15.71 51.15 -28.24
N ALA A 6 15.22 50.17 -27.48
CA ALA A 6 13.95 49.50 -27.80
C ALA A 6 13.47 48.62 -26.62
N ALA A 7 12.25 48.89 -26.15
CA ALA A 7 11.51 48.05 -25.23
C ALA A 7 10.91 46.88 -26.02
N ALA A 8 11.16 45.64 -25.57
CA ALA A 8 10.41 44.48 -26.03
C ALA A 8 9.54 43.99 -24.86
N SER A 9 8.26 44.38 -24.90
CA SER A 9 7.23 43.89 -24.00
C SER A 9 6.96 42.41 -24.31
N LEU A 10 7.28 41.49 -23.40
CA LEU A 10 6.73 40.14 -23.50
C LEU A 10 5.33 40.12 -22.87
N ARG A 11 4.37 39.92 -23.77
CA ARG A 11 2.92 39.89 -23.55
C ARG A 11 2.54 38.82 -22.52
N ARG A 12 1.77 39.23 -21.50
CA ARG A 12 0.87 38.35 -20.75
C ARG A 12 -0.17 37.80 -21.72
N SER A 13 -0.11 36.51 -22.05
CA SER A 13 -1.20 35.83 -22.75
C SER A 13 -2.10 35.16 -21.72
N SER A 14 -3.30 35.73 -21.58
CA SER A 14 -4.38 35.24 -20.74
C SER A 14 -4.95 33.92 -21.26
N ILE A 15 -5.08 32.93 -20.35
CA ILE A 15 -6.25 32.05 -20.08
C ILE A 15 -7.39 32.22 -21.11
N VAL A 16 -7.92 31.21 -21.81
CA VAL A 16 -8.94 30.23 -21.36
C VAL A 16 -9.09 29.09 -22.39
N ALA A 17 -9.19 27.84 -21.94
CA ALA A 17 -10.11 26.84 -22.48
C ALA A 17 -10.42 25.78 -21.41
N ALA A 18 -11.66 25.76 -20.94
CA ALA A 18 -12.15 24.88 -19.88
C ALA A 18 -12.53 23.49 -20.42
N ALA A 19 -12.21 22.48 -19.60
CA ALA A 19 -12.91 21.23 -19.32
C ALA A 19 -13.43 20.34 -20.47
N ALA A 20 -12.77 19.18 -20.61
CA ALA A 20 -13.44 17.90 -20.85
C ALA A 20 -12.63 16.76 -20.19
N PHE A 21 -12.51 16.78 -18.84
CA PHE A 21 -12.05 15.61 -18.11
C PHE A 21 -13.22 14.64 -17.99
N ALA A 22 -13.36 13.76 -18.98
CA ALA A 22 -14.19 12.56 -18.83
C ALA A 22 -13.49 11.65 -17.81
N ILE A 23 -13.83 11.81 -16.52
CA ILE A 23 -13.44 10.86 -15.48
C ILE A 23 -14.33 9.63 -15.67
N VAL A 24 -13.96 8.79 -16.63
CA VAL A 24 -14.36 7.40 -16.62
C VAL A 24 -13.54 6.78 -15.49
N LEU A 25 -14.20 6.38 -14.40
CA LEU A 25 -13.64 5.49 -13.39
C LEU A 25 -14.14 4.07 -13.71
N PRO A 26 -13.50 3.33 -14.64
CA PRO A 26 -13.92 1.97 -14.90
C PRO A 26 -13.34 1.07 -13.81
N GLY A 27 -14.19 0.73 -12.83
CA GLY A 27 -14.06 -0.44 -11.97
C GLY A 27 -12.87 -0.45 -11.01
N ALA A 28 -13.12 -0.84 -9.76
CA ALA A 28 -12.06 -1.40 -8.95
C ALA A 28 -11.54 -2.63 -9.70
N LEU A 29 -10.41 -2.48 -10.41
CA LEU A 29 -9.68 -3.60 -10.95
C LEU A 29 -9.36 -4.45 -9.72
N SER A 30 -10.03 -5.60 -9.59
CA SER A 30 -9.63 -6.61 -8.61
C SER A 30 -8.29 -7.14 -9.13
N ALA A 31 -7.23 -6.37 -8.89
CA ALA A 31 -5.89 -6.85 -9.02
C ALA A 31 -5.84 -8.03 -8.06
N SER A 32 -5.80 -9.24 -8.63
CA SER A 32 -5.45 -10.43 -7.88
C SER A 32 -4.17 -10.08 -7.15
N ALA A 33 -4.28 -9.86 -5.83
CA ALA A 33 -3.15 -9.38 -5.06
C ALA A 33 -2.04 -10.41 -5.21
N GLU A 34 -0.87 -9.94 -5.62
CA GLU A 34 0.29 -10.77 -5.82
C GLU A 34 0.57 -11.59 -4.55
N SER A 35 1.00 -12.86 -4.72
CA SER A 35 1.36 -13.71 -3.58
C SER A 35 2.39 -13.01 -2.70
N CYS A 36 2.33 -13.22 -1.39
CA CYS A 36 3.29 -12.61 -0.48
C CYS A 36 4.72 -13.06 -0.80
N ARG A 37 4.90 -14.31 -1.23
CA ARG A 37 6.19 -14.82 -1.72
C ARG A 37 6.75 -13.96 -2.86
N ALA A 38 5.92 -13.52 -3.80
CA ALA A 38 6.36 -12.73 -4.94
C ALA A 38 6.53 -11.24 -4.58
N ALA A 39 5.68 -10.71 -3.69
CA ALA A 39 5.77 -9.32 -3.23
C ALA A 39 7.00 -9.02 -2.34
N VAL A 40 7.35 -9.90 -1.40
CA VAL A 40 8.43 -9.64 -0.40
C VAL A 40 9.57 -10.67 -0.44
N GLY A 41 9.48 -11.68 -1.31
CA GLY A 41 10.42 -12.80 -1.38
C GLY A 41 10.13 -13.91 -0.37
N ALA A 42 10.57 -15.12 -0.69
CA ALA A 42 10.25 -16.35 0.07
C ALA A 42 10.58 -16.25 1.57
N ARG A 43 11.79 -15.80 1.93
CA ARG A 43 12.21 -15.74 3.33
C ARG A 43 11.38 -14.78 4.19
N GLN A 44 10.95 -13.65 3.64
CA GLN A 44 10.12 -12.70 4.40
C GLN A 44 8.67 -13.19 4.47
N ALA A 45 8.16 -13.77 3.39
CA ALA A 45 6.82 -14.37 3.38
C ALA A 45 6.71 -15.53 4.37
N GLU A 46 7.73 -16.39 4.47
CA GLU A 46 7.79 -17.47 5.46
C GLU A 46 7.77 -16.94 6.90
N ARG A 47 8.53 -15.87 7.20
CA ARG A 47 8.47 -15.23 8.53
C ARG A 47 7.07 -14.69 8.86
N LEU A 48 6.37 -14.13 7.88
CA LEU A 48 4.99 -13.67 8.08
C LEU A 48 4.05 -14.85 8.31
N VAL A 49 4.20 -15.95 7.57
CA VAL A 49 3.41 -17.17 7.78
C VAL A 49 3.65 -17.74 9.19
N GLU A 50 4.90 -17.85 9.64
CA GLU A 50 5.23 -18.32 10.98
C GLU A 50 4.59 -17.47 12.08
N ARG A 51 4.69 -16.13 11.97
CA ARG A 51 4.03 -15.20 12.89
C ARG A 51 2.52 -15.40 12.89
N CYS A 52 1.91 -15.45 11.70
CA CYS A 52 0.47 -15.64 11.52
C CYS A 52 -0.01 -16.94 12.18
N MET A 53 0.71 -18.05 11.96
CA MET A 53 0.38 -19.34 12.56
C MET A 53 0.52 -19.34 14.09
N SER A 54 1.43 -18.54 14.65
CA SER A 54 1.62 -18.46 16.10
C SER A 54 0.52 -17.71 16.85
N VAL A 55 -0.27 -16.89 16.15
CA VAL A 55 -1.32 -16.06 16.76
C VAL A 55 -2.73 -16.34 16.24
N SER A 56 -2.87 -17.13 15.18
CA SER A 56 -4.19 -17.46 14.65
C SER A 56 -4.85 -18.61 15.44
N PRO A 57 -6.05 -18.39 16.03
CA PRO A 57 -6.81 -19.45 16.68
C PRO A 57 -7.60 -20.33 15.70
N ALA A 58 -7.58 -20.03 14.40
CA ALA A 58 -8.39 -20.74 13.41
C ALA A 58 -7.76 -22.09 13.04
N THR A 59 -8.62 -23.09 12.74
CA THR A 59 -8.15 -24.41 12.26
C THR A 59 -7.67 -24.37 10.81
N HIS A 60 -8.11 -23.38 10.04
CA HIS A 60 -7.74 -23.16 8.64
C HIS A 60 -7.53 -21.65 8.40
N PRO A 61 -6.47 -21.06 8.96
CA PRO A 61 -6.22 -19.63 8.83
C PRO A 61 -5.69 -19.28 7.43
N PRO A 62 -5.77 -18.01 7.00
CA PRO A 62 -5.21 -17.54 5.73
C PRO A 62 -3.67 -17.39 5.76
N CYS A 63 -2.96 -18.07 6.67
CA CYS A 63 -1.52 -18.03 6.83
C CYS A 63 -0.80 -18.88 5.76
N ASN A 64 -0.76 -18.39 4.52
CA ASN A 64 -0.07 -19.06 3.42
C ASN A 64 0.68 -18.01 2.57
N ALA A 65 1.95 -18.27 2.26
CA ALA A 65 2.79 -17.36 1.47
C ALA A 65 2.27 -17.14 0.03
N ASP A 66 1.39 -18.00 -0.46
CA ASP A 66 0.71 -17.84 -1.76
C ASP A 66 -0.45 -16.83 -1.68
N ASN A 67 -0.93 -16.50 -0.49
CA ASN A 67 -1.89 -15.41 -0.26
C ASN A 67 -1.19 -14.05 -0.28
N ALA A 68 -1.96 -12.97 -0.46
CA ALA A 68 -1.47 -11.60 -0.37
C ALA A 68 -0.90 -11.28 1.01
N CYS A 69 0.21 -10.53 1.09
CA CYS A 69 0.81 -10.16 2.39
C CYS A 69 -0.19 -9.43 3.30
N ALA A 70 -0.99 -8.51 2.76
CA ALA A 70 -2.00 -7.78 3.53
C ALA A 70 -3.04 -8.71 4.20
N LEU A 71 -3.34 -9.86 3.59
CA LEU A 71 -4.24 -10.85 4.20
C LEU A 71 -3.56 -11.57 5.37
N ILE A 72 -2.28 -11.92 5.23
CA ILE A 72 -1.49 -12.55 6.29
C ILE A 72 -1.26 -11.57 7.45
N GLU A 73 -0.89 -10.32 7.15
CA GLU A 73 -0.63 -9.26 8.12
C GLU A 73 -1.89 -8.85 8.89
N SER A 74 -3.04 -8.74 8.22
CA SER A 74 -4.30 -8.45 8.91
C SER A 74 -4.72 -9.58 9.85
N GLU A 75 -4.43 -10.84 9.51
CA GLU A 75 -4.64 -11.97 10.39
C GLU A 75 -3.67 -11.98 11.58
N ILE A 76 -2.40 -11.59 11.38
CA ILE A 76 -1.43 -11.39 12.46
C ILE A 76 -1.97 -10.32 13.44
N ALA A 77 -2.34 -9.15 12.94
CA ALA A 77 -2.84 -8.06 13.77
C ALA A 77 -4.11 -8.47 14.55
N ARG A 78 -5.04 -9.16 13.87
CA ARG A 78 -6.26 -9.68 14.49
C ARG A 78 -5.94 -10.71 15.59
N GLY A 79 -5.02 -11.64 15.33
CA GLY A 79 -4.59 -12.65 16.30
C GLY A 79 -3.87 -12.05 17.51
N CYS A 80 -2.95 -11.11 17.28
CA CYS A 80 -2.27 -10.36 18.33
C CYS A 80 -3.27 -9.64 19.25
N GLY A 81 -4.32 -9.02 18.70
CA GLY A 81 -5.36 -8.36 19.48
C GLY A 81 -6.26 -9.28 20.32
N MET A 82 -6.11 -10.60 20.21
CA MET A 82 -6.86 -11.59 20.99
C MET A 82 -6.05 -12.22 22.13
N ILE A 83 -4.73 -12.02 22.16
CA ILE A 83 -3.85 -12.64 23.15
C ILE A 83 -3.61 -11.66 24.29
N ASP A 84 -3.63 -12.14 25.53
CA ASP A 84 -3.30 -11.33 26.70
C ASP A 84 -1.86 -10.77 26.59
N ASP A 85 -1.68 -9.48 26.88
CA ASP A 85 -0.42 -8.73 26.72
C ASP A 85 0.82 -9.38 27.39
N GLY A 86 0.61 -10.15 28.45
CA GLY A 86 1.68 -10.86 29.18
C GLY A 86 2.14 -12.17 28.52
N THR A 87 1.40 -12.65 27.53
CA THR A 87 1.63 -13.93 26.82
C THR A 87 1.79 -13.76 25.32
N ALA A 88 1.46 -12.58 24.78
CA ALA A 88 1.63 -12.26 23.38
C ALA A 88 3.10 -12.37 22.94
N PRO A 89 3.38 -12.96 21.76
CA PRO A 89 4.70 -12.92 21.16
C PRO A 89 5.22 -11.48 21.04
N SER A 90 6.54 -11.29 21.13
CA SER A 90 7.13 -9.94 21.13
C SER A 90 6.77 -9.11 19.90
N PHE A 91 6.64 -9.74 18.73
CA PHE A 91 6.30 -9.05 17.49
C PHE A 91 4.90 -8.42 17.52
N CYS A 92 3.99 -8.89 18.37
CA CYS A 92 2.68 -8.27 18.56
C CYS A 92 2.75 -6.86 19.18
N ARG A 93 3.93 -6.42 19.61
CA ARG A 93 4.19 -5.10 20.20
C ARG A 93 5.00 -4.18 19.29
N ASP A 94 5.46 -4.71 18.15
CA ASP A 94 6.37 -4.05 17.22
C ASP A 94 5.68 -3.55 15.93
N ASP A 95 4.39 -3.88 15.74
CA ASP A 95 3.59 -3.60 14.53
C ASP A 95 2.68 -2.36 14.66
#